data_AF-A0A835F463-F1
#
_entry.id   AF-A0A835F463-F1
#
_cell.length_a   1.000
_cell.length_b   1.000
_cell.length_c   1.000
_cell.angle_alpha   90.00
_cell.angle_beta   90.00
_cell.angle_gamma   90.00
#
_symmetry.space_group_name_H-M   'P 1'
#
loop_
_entity.id
_entity.type
_entity.pdbx_description
1 polymer ?
#
loop_
_entity_poly.entity_id
_entity_poly.type
_entity_poly.pdbx_seq_one_letter_code
_entity_poly.pdbx_strand_id
1 'polypeptide(L)'
;MMVTSSYSVQVWNSFASMGITPQQLPPNTYKSFKRWWTSMIGPANNQAARETEQTVIYIAWNIWKERCRRVFDNKAMMAPQMVALIQLDIVN
;
A
#
# COMPACT_ATOMS: atom_id res chain seq x y z
N MET A 1 -5.94 11.60 -2.09
CA MET A 1 -7.18 10.92 -1.62
C MET A 1 -7.08 9.39 -1.49
N MET A 2 -6.13 8.67 -2.11
CA MET A 2 -5.85 7.25 -1.73
C MET A 2 -4.84 7.11 -0.58
N VAL A 3 -4.08 8.17 -0.29
CA VAL A 3 -3.03 8.19 0.75
C VAL A 3 -3.53 8.84 2.05
N THR A 4 -4.64 9.59 2.01
CA THR A 4 -5.04 10.51 3.07
C THR A 4 -6.35 10.15 3.77
N SER A 5 -7.02 9.06 3.38
CA SER A 5 -8.20 8.59 4.11
C SER A 5 -7.74 7.94 5.42
N SER A 6 -8.49 8.13 6.51
CA SER A 6 -8.17 7.51 7.81
C SER A 6 -8.00 5.99 7.71
N TYR A 7 -8.80 5.35 6.86
CA TYR A 7 -8.71 3.93 6.54
C TYR A 7 -7.38 3.57 5.87
N SER A 8 -7.00 4.28 4.81
CA SER A 8 -5.76 4.03 4.08
C SER A 8 -4.54 4.23 4.98
N VAL A 9 -4.53 5.28 5.80
CA VAL A 9 -3.44 5.55 6.75
C VAL A 9 -3.30 4.41 7.76
N GLN A 10 -4.40 3.88 8.28
CA GLN A 10 -4.36 2.73 9.20
C GLN A 10 -3.75 1.49 8.55
N VAL A 11 -4.19 1.15 7.32
CA VAL A 11 -3.65 -0.01 6.59
C VAL A 11 -2.15 0.16 6.34
N TRP A 12 -1.72 1.32 5.82
CA TRP A 12 -0.30 1.58 5.56
C TRP A 12 0.55 1.57 6.84
N ASN A 13 0.07 2.15 7.94
CA ASN A 13 0.77 2.12 9.22
C ASN A 13 0.96 0.70 9.75
N SER A 14 0.00 -0.20 9.51
CA SER A 14 0.15 -1.62 9.89
C SER A 14 1.25 -2.34 9.10
N PHE A 15 1.55 -1.91 7.87
CA PHE A 15 2.65 -2.44 7.05
C PHE A 15 3.98 -1.70 7.24
N ALA A 16 3.98 -0.58 7.99
CA ALA A 16 5.21 0.15 8.34
C ALA A 16 6.20 -0.69 9.15
N SER A 17 5.69 -1.60 9.99
CA SER A 17 6.49 -2.55 10.75
C SER A 17 7.22 -3.59 9.88
N MET A 18 6.83 -3.75 8.61
CA MET A 18 7.47 -4.62 7.61
C MET A 18 8.50 -3.86 6.74
N GLY A 19 8.83 -2.62 7.09
CA GLY A 19 9.78 -1.79 6.33
C GLY A 19 9.13 -0.92 5.24
N ILE A 20 7.82 -1.01 5.04
CA ILE A 20 7.07 -0.20 4.06
C ILE A 20 6.62 1.09 4.73
N THR A 21 7.45 2.13 4.70
CA THR A 21 7.13 3.38 5.41
C THR A 21 6.07 4.20 4.67
N PRO A 22 4.93 4.57 5.30
CA PRO A 22 3.86 5.37 4.68
C PRO A 22 4.31 6.77 4.25
N GLN A 23 5.39 7.28 4.86
CA GLN A 23 6.05 8.55 4.48
C GLN A 23 6.69 8.48 3.10
N GLN A 24 6.91 7.27 2.58
CA GLN A 24 7.25 7.01 1.19
C GLN A 24 6.01 6.83 0.32
N LEU A 25 4.76 7.09 0.72
CA LEU A 25 3.67 7.25 -0.26
C LEU A 25 3.71 8.68 -0.79
N PRO A 26 3.37 8.95 -2.06
CA PRO A 26 3.68 10.24 -2.64
C PRO A 26 2.93 11.30 -1.83
N PRO A 27 3.63 12.14 -1.04
CA PRO A 27 3.00 13.35 -0.57
C PRO A 27 2.87 14.21 -1.83
N ASN A 28 2.06 15.25 -1.77
CA ASN A 28 2.04 16.31 -2.80
C ASN A 28 3.44 16.96 -3.04
N THR A 29 4.50 16.48 -2.38
CA THR A 29 5.89 16.93 -2.44
C THR A 29 6.71 16.29 -3.57
N TYR A 30 6.42 15.06 -4.03
CA TYR A 30 7.19 14.47 -5.15
C TYR A 30 6.59 14.90 -6.49
N LYS A 31 7.27 15.83 -7.18
CA LYS A 31 6.92 16.27 -8.54
C LYS A 31 7.06 15.17 -9.61
N SER A 32 7.63 14.01 -9.27
CA SER A 32 7.83 12.89 -10.19
C SER A 32 7.55 11.55 -9.52
N PHE A 33 6.50 10.88 -9.97
CA PHE A 33 6.14 9.51 -9.61
C PHE A 33 7.31 8.53 -9.78
N LYS A 34 8.11 8.68 -10.84
CA LYS A 34 9.26 7.81 -11.11
C LYS A 34 10.33 7.93 -10.02
N ARG A 35 10.71 9.15 -9.62
CA ARG A 35 11.72 9.36 -8.56
C ARG A 35 11.23 8.84 -7.21
N TRP A 36 9.95 9.07 -6.93
CA TRP A 36 9.28 8.55 -5.76
C TRP A 36 9.30 7.01 -5.73
N TRP A 37 8.87 6.37 -6.82
CA TRP A 37 8.87 4.91 -6.98
C TRP A 37 10.28 4.35 -6.75
N THR A 38 11.28 4.84 -7.48
CA THR A 38 12.68 4.39 -7.36
C THR A 38 13.26 4.60 -5.95
N SER A 39 12.84 5.63 -5.21
CA SER A 39 13.27 5.85 -3.83
C SER A 39 12.66 4.87 -2.82
N MET A 40 11.49 4.32 -3.12
CA MET A 40 10.80 3.35 -2.26
C MET A 40 11.35 1.93 -2.43
N ILE A 41 11.45 1.47 -3.68
CA ILE A 41 11.87 0.08 -3.98
C ILE A 41 13.40 -0.09 -4.07
N GLY A 42 14.17 1.00 -4.16
CA GLY A 42 15.62 0.91 -4.31
C GLY A 42 16.05 0.43 -5.71
N PRO A 43 17.32 0.03 -5.90
CA PRO A 43 17.82 -0.37 -7.21
C PRO A 43 17.15 -1.66 -7.73
N ALA A 44 16.65 -1.61 -8.97
CA ALA A 44 15.79 -2.60 -9.61
C ALA A 44 16.35 -4.04 -9.78
N ASN A 45 17.63 -4.26 -9.45
CA ASN A 45 18.32 -5.55 -9.59
C ASN A 45 18.41 -6.34 -8.27
N ASN A 46 17.74 -5.90 -7.21
CA ASN A 46 17.69 -6.65 -5.95
C ASN A 46 16.39 -7.47 -5.86
N GLN A 47 16.49 -8.76 -5.54
CA GLN A 47 15.33 -9.64 -5.31
C GLN A 47 14.40 -9.08 -4.22
N ALA A 48 14.97 -8.52 -3.14
CA ALA A 48 14.21 -7.88 -2.07
C ALA A 48 13.46 -6.62 -2.55
N ALA A 49 14.00 -5.90 -3.55
CA ALA A 49 13.33 -4.75 -4.15
C ALA A 49 12.07 -5.18 -4.92
N ARG A 50 12.13 -6.32 -5.62
CA ARG A 50 10.99 -6.86 -6.39
C ARG A 50 9.88 -7.37 -5.48
N GLU A 51 10.22 -8.06 -4.38
CA GLU A 51 9.27 -8.51 -3.37
C GLU A 51 8.57 -7.32 -2.68
N THR A 52 9.35 -6.26 -2.40
CA THR A 52 8.82 -5.00 -1.87
C THR A 52 7.87 -4.33 -2.88
N GLU A 53 8.25 -4.29 -4.17
CA GLU A 53 7.43 -3.71 -5.24
C GLU A 53 6.09 -4.44 -5.38
N GLN A 54 6.13 -5.77 -5.44
CA GLN A 54 4.93 -6.61 -5.52
C GLN A 54 4.01 -6.37 -4.32
N THR A 55 4.59 -6.32 -3.11
CA THR A 55 3.84 -6.07 -1.88
C THR A 55 3.16 -4.69 -1.90
N VAL A 56 3.89 -3.64 -2.29
CA VAL A 56 3.35 -2.27 -2.37
C VAL A 56 2.22 -2.17 -3.40
N ILE A 57 2.41 -2.75 -4.58
CA ILE A 57 1.37 -2.80 -5.63
C ILE A 57 0.13 -3.53 -5.09
N TYR A 58 0.33 -4.66 -4.42
CA TYR A 58 -0.76 -5.48 -3.88
C TYR A 58 -1.55 -4.75 -2.80
N ILE A 59 -0.88 -4.07 -1.87
CA ILE A 59 -1.53 -3.26 -0.84
C ILE A 59 -2.32 -2.11 -1.49
N ALA A 60 -1.70 -1.37 -2.43
CA ALA A 60 -2.35 -0.27 -3.12
C ALA A 60 -3.60 -0.73 -3.89
N TRP A 61 -3.51 -1.89 -4.56
CA TRP A 61 -4.62 -2.52 -5.26
C TRP A 61 -5.77 -2.89 -4.31
N ASN A 62 -5.48 -3.51 -3.17
CA ASN A 62 -6.50 -3.87 -2.18
C ASN A 62 -7.19 -2.65 -1.55
N ILE A 63 -6.44 -1.58 -1.27
CA ILE A 63 -7.02 -0.31 -0.82
C ILE A 63 -7.95 0.28 -1.89
N TRP A 64 -7.56 0.22 -3.18
CA TRP A 64 -8.40 0.68 -4.28
C TRP A 64 -9.69 -0.15 -4.42
N LYS A 65 -9.59 -1.49 -4.34
CA LYS A 65 -10.75 -2.39 -4.35
C LYS A 65 -11.72 -2.08 -3.21
N GLU A 66 -11.21 -1.88 -1.99
CA GLU A 66 -12.06 -1.55 -0.84
C GLU A 66 -12.76 -0.21 -1.00
N ARG A 67 -12.09 0.79 -1.59
CA ARG A 67 -12.76 2.05 -1.93
C ARG A 67 -13.89 1.84 -2.92
N CYS A 68 -13.66 1.04 -3.97
CA CYS A 68 -14.71 0.70 -4.93
C CYS A 68 -15.88 -0.01 -4.25
N ARG A 69 -15.59 -0.98 -3.39
CA ARG A 69 -16.61 -1.73 -2.64
C ARG A 69 -17.46 -0.84 -1.72
N ARG A 70 -16.85 0.18 -1.09
CA ARG A 70 -17.57 1.17 -0.28
C ARG A 70 -18.47 2.07 -1.10
N VAL A 71 -18.03 2.48 -2.29
CA VAL A 71 -18.77 3.42 -3.15
C VAL A 71 -19.87 2.72 -3.94
N PHE A 72 -19.60 1.53 -4.49
CA PHE A 72 -20.48 0.85 -5.44
C PHE A 72 -21.32 -0.25 -4.79
N ASP A 73 -20.77 -0.98 -3.81
CA ASP A 73 -21.48 -2.10 -3.17
C ASP A 73 -22.06 -1.74 -1.79
N ASN A 74 -21.79 -0.52 -1.30
CA ASN A 74 -22.11 -0.06 0.05
C ASN A 74 -21.63 -1.02 1.17
N LYS A 75 -20.51 -1.73 0.93
CA LYS A 75 -19.90 -2.65 1.89
C LYS A 75 -18.57 -2.09 2.40
N ALA A 76 -18.33 -2.25 3.70
CA ALA A 76 -17.12 -1.77 4.38
C ALA A 76 -16.44 -2.90 5.15
N MET A 77 -15.11 -2.96 5.09
CA MET A 77 -14.25 -3.95 5.76
C MET A 77 -13.32 -3.17 6.65
N MET A 78 -13.12 -3.63 7.87
CA MET A 78 -12.26 -2.92 8.82
C MET A 78 -10.80 -3.05 8.40
N ALA A 79 -9.98 -2.03 8.70
CA ALA A 79 -8.57 -2.03 8.32
C ALA A 79 -7.80 -3.27 8.85
N PRO A 80 -8.02 -3.75 10.09
CA PRO A 80 -7.38 -4.97 10.58
C PRO A 80 -7.74 -6.23 9.77
N GLN A 81 -8.99 -6.34 9.31
CA GLN A 81 -9.43 -7.47 8.48
C GLN A 81 -8.73 -7.47 7.12
N MET A 82 -8.59 -6.29 6.52
CA MET A 82 -7.85 -6.13 5.26
C MET A 82 -6.37 -6.46 5.41
N VAL A 83 -5.74 -5.99 6.50
CA VAL A 83 -4.34 -6.28 6.80
C VAL A 83 -4.12 -7.79 6.95
N ALA A 84 -4.99 -8.49 7.68
CA ALA A 84 -4.91 -9.94 7.85
C ALA A 84 -5.05 -10.70 6.52
N LEU A 85 -5.97 -10.28 5.64
CA LEU A 85 -6.12 -10.87 4.30
C LEU A 85 -4.87 -10.68 3.45
N ILE A 86 -4.35 -9.45 3.39
CA ILE A 86 -3.14 -9.14 2.62
C ILE A 86 -1.93 -9.93 3.15
N GLN A 87 -1.78 -10.06 4.48
CA GLN A 87 -0.70 -10.85 5.07
C GLN A 87 -0.82 -12.34 4.71
N LEU A 88 -2.02 -12.91 4.71
CA LEU A 88 -2.25 -14.29 4.28
C LEU A 88 -1.88 -14.49 2.79
N ASP A 89 -2.18 -13.52 1.94
CA ASP A 89 -1.93 -13.58 0.51
C ASP A 89 -0.44 -13.39 0.14
N ILE A 90 0.33 -12.67 0.96
CA ILE A 90 1.77 -12.44 0.72
C ILE A 90 2.64 -13.57 1.27
N VAL A 91 2.20 -14.23 2.35
CA VAL A 91 2.97 -15.30 3.02
C VAL A 91 2.77 -16.68 2.37
N ASN A 92 1.72 -16.85 1.56
CA ASN A 92 1.48 -18.06 0.75
C ASN A 92 2.15 -17.97 -0.61
#